data_AF-L9YF19-F1
#
_entry.id   AF-L9YF19-F1
#
_cell.length_a   1.000
_cell.length_b   1.000
_cell.length_c   1.000
_cell.angle_alpha   90.00
_cell.angle_beta   90.00
_cell.angle_gamma   90.00
#
_symmetry.space_group_name_H-M   'P 1'
#
loop_
_entity.id
_entity.type
_entity.pdbx_description
1 polymer ?
#
loop_
_entity_poly.entity_id
_entity_poly.type
_entity_poly.pdbx_seq_one_letter_code
_entity_poly.pdbx_strand_id
1 'polypeptide(L)'
;MALEYVWKGLLVVAALSIVGVVLVQAGVVSAPWGPDSGEVRVFDDEDGESAAEADNETANESDGDREPKAVVDVEIADSRPERRTGLSDHDSLESGNGMLFIHGDESDLTYVMREMDFDIDIIFIDADGEITSIHHARSPGPNEDGNDLEYSGRGQFVLEVPRGYANETGIEVGDEVEIDLESKQTIITDGESGSLNRVAATADREVTAPTAATAATYFGS
;
A
#
# COMPACT_ATOMS: atom_id res chain seq x y z
N MET A 1 9.80 13.59 50.24
CA MET A 1 10.79 12.84 49.44
C MET A 1 10.16 12.09 48.27
N ALA A 2 9.14 11.24 48.43
CA ALA A 2 8.54 10.50 47.29
C ALA A 2 7.94 11.38 46.16
N LEU A 3 7.34 12.52 46.51
CA LEU A 3 6.66 13.40 45.53
C LEU A 3 7.63 14.11 44.55
N GLU A 4 8.86 14.41 44.98
CA GLU A 4 9.88 15.04 44.12
C GLU A 4 10.45 14.07 43.08
N TYR A 5 10.55 12.78 43.42
CA TYR A 5 11.02 11.76 42.48
C TYR A 5 9.96 11.45 41.41
N VAL A 6 8.67 11.49 41.76
CA VAL A 6 7.57 11.29 40.82
C VAL A 6 7.54 12.39 39.77
N TRP A 7 7.65 13.66 40.17
CA TRP A 7 7.60 14.78 39.22
C TRP A 7 8.86 14.88 38.36
N LYS A 8 10.04 14.57 38.92
CA LYS A 8 11.28 14.45 38.14
C LYS A 8 11.24 13.30 37.13
N GLY A 9 10.67 12.16 37.51
CA GLY A 9 10.45 11.04 36.59
C GLY A 9 9.52 11.42 35.44
N LEU A 10 8.43 12.14 35.75
CA LEU A 10 7.47 12.60 34.74
C LEU A 10 8.09 13.62 33.78
N LEU A 11 8.96 14.51 34.26
CA LEU A 11 9.71 15.44 33.39
C LEU A 11 10.70 14.72 32.46
N VAL A 12 11.36 13.66 32.92
CA VAL A 12 12.26 12.86 32.07
C VAL A 12 11.46 12.15 30.97
N VAL A 13 10.32 11.55 31.33
CA VAL A 13 9.44 10.90 30.34
C VAL A 13 8.89 11.92 29.33
N ALA A 14 8.47 13.10 29.78
CA ALA A 14 8.01 14.16 28.90
C ALA A 14 9.12 14.65 27.96
N ALA A 15 10.33 14.84 28.46
CA ALA A 15 11.48 15.23 27.64
C ALA A 15 11.83 14.17 26.60
N LEU A 16 11.85 12.89 26.98
CA LEU A 16 12.07 11.77 26.05
C LEU A 16 10.97 11.68 24.99
N SER A 17 9.72 11.92 25.38
CA SER A 17 8.58 11.92 24.45
C SER A 17 8.70 13.06 23.43
N ILE A 18 9.07 14.26 23.86
CA ILE A 18 9.28 15.42 22.97
C ILE A 18 10.45 15.16 22.02
N VAL A 19 11.57 14.61 22.52
CA VAL A 19 12.71 14.25 21.66
C VAL A 19 12.29 13.20 20.62
N GLY A 20 11.52 12.18 21.02
CA GLY A 20 10.96 11.20 20.09
C GLY A 20 10.10 11.85 19.00
N VAL A 21 9.18 12.74 19.36
CA VAL A 21 8.32 13.46 18.40
C VAL A 21 9.13 14.36 17.47
N VAL A 22 10.14 15.06 17.97
CA VAL A 22 11.00 15.94 17.15
C VAL A 22 11.82 15.11 16.16
N LEU A 23 12.33 13.94 16.56
CA LEU A 23 13.06 13.06 15.66
C LEU A 23 12.16 12.48 14.56
N VAL A 24 10.88 12.21 14.86
CA VAL A 24 9.88 11.82 13.86
C VAL A 24 9.59 12.98 12.89
N GLN A 25 9.31 14.18 13.40
CA GLN A 25 9.02 15.35 12.55
C GLN A 25 10.23 15.78 11.69
N ALA A 26 11.45 15.51 12.16
CA ALA A 26 12.68 15.78 11.42
C ALA A 26 13.08 14.66 10.44
N GLY A 27 12.31 13.57 10.34
CA GLY A 27 12.61 12.43 9.46
C GLY A 27 13.82 11.60 9.90
N VAL A 28 14.28 11.73 11.14
CA VAL A 28 15.44 10.99 11.66
C VAL A 28 15.05 9.58 12.11
N VAL A 29 13.80 9.38 12.52
CA VAL A 29 13.22 8.07 12.83
C VAL A 29 11.80 8.00 12.30
N SER A 30 11.44 6.90 11.64
CA SER A 30 10.06 6.61 11.25
C SER A 30 9.25 6.18 12.48
N ALA A 31 8.00 6.64 12.58
CA ALA A 31 7.13 6.22 13.66
C ALA A 31 6.79 4.72 13.48
N PRO A 32 6.89 3.88 14.52
CA PRO A 32 6.64 2.43 14.41
C PRO A 32 5.17 2.07 14.10
N TRP A 33 4.32 3.08 13.93
CA TRP A 33 2.88 3.01 13.67
C TRP A 33 2.48 3.74 12.37
N GLY A 34 3.44 4.09 11.49
CA GLY A 34 3.14 4.64 10.16
C GLY A 34 2.68 3.55 9.18
N PRO A 35 1.96 3.93 8.10
CA PRO A 35 1.61 3.03 7.00
C PRO A 35 2.88 2.43 6.39
N ASP A 36 2.77 1.25 5.79
CA ASP A 36 3.87 0.65 5.04
C ASP A 36 4.01 1.41 3.71
N SER A 37 5.24 1.68 3.28
CA SER A 37 5.56 2.44 2.07
C SER A 37 6.42 1.65 1.09
N GLY A 38 6.41 2.07 -0.16
CA GLY A 38 7.27 1.52 -1.20
C GLY A 38 7.42 2.50 -2.37
N GLU A 39 8.13 2.06 -3.39
CA GLU A 39 8.30 2.77 -4.65
C GLU A 39 7.84 1.86 -5.81
N VAL A 40 7.06 2.42 -6.73
CA VAL A 40 6.62 1.75 -7.96
C VAL A 40 7.28 2.45 -9.14
N ARG A 41 7.93 1.66 -10.01
CA ARG A 41 8.55 2.14 -11.25
C ARG A 41 7.85 1.50 -12.43
N VAL A 42 7.56 2.30 -13.46
CA VAL A 42 6.89 1.83 -14.68
C VAL A 42 7.83 1.99 -15.88
N PHE A 43 7.93 0.96 -16.71
CA PHE A 43 8.81 0.88 -17.88
C PHE A 43 8.01 0.61 -19.15
N ASP A 44 8.54 1.01 -20.30
CA ASP A 44 7.95 0.71 -21.61
C ASP A 44 8.10 -0.80 -21.93
N ASP A 45 7.11 -1.38 -22.61
CA ASP A 45 7.17 -2.72 -23.20
C ASP A 45 8.15 -2.73 -24.40
N GLU A 46 9.47 -2.67 -24.14
CA GLU A 46 10.48 -2.73 -25.21
C GLU A 46 10.72 -4.17 -25.73
N ASP A 47 10.09 -5.19 -25.14
CA ASP A 47 10.28 -6.61 -25.48
C ASP A 47 9.32 -7.17 -26.55
N GLY A 48 8.77 -6.28 -27.38
CA GLY A 48 7.97 -6.65 -28.56
C GLY A 48 8.74 -7.22 -29.76
N GLU A 49 10.08 -7.30 -29.71
CA GLU A 49 10.91 -7.83 -30.81
C GLU A 49 11.44 -9.25 -30.53
N SER A 50 10.52 -10.20 -30.50
CA SER A 50 10.72 -11.61 -30.90
C SER A 50 11.85 -12.36 -30.18
N ALA A 51 11.50 -13.04 -29.09
CA ALA A 51 12.17 -14.23 -28.57
C ALA A 51 12.07 -15.46 -29.52
N ALA A 52 12.28 -15.25 -30.82
CA ALA A 52 12.58 -16.32 -31.77
C ALA A 52 14.10 -16.40 -31.95
N GLU A 53 14.68 -17.35 -31.21
CA GLU A 53 15.97 -18.01 -31.46
C GLU A 53 17.24 -17.17 -31.26
N ALA A 54 17.79 -17.19 -30.05
CA ALA A 54 19.24 -17.31 -29.85
C ALA A 54 19.56 -17.90 -28.46
N ASP A 55 20.18 -19.08 -28.52
CA ASP A 55 21.01 -19.77 -27.54
C ASP A 55 21.16 -19.21 -26.11
N ASN A 56 20.82 -20.09 -25.17
CA ASN A 56 21.29 -20.17 -23.79
C ASN A 56 22.72 -19.62 -23.56
N GLU A 57 22.83 -18.40 -23.02
CA GLU A 57 23.91 -17.99 -22.10
C GLU A 57 23.60 -16.63 -21.45
N THR A 58 23.45 -16.64 -20.11
CA THR A 58 23.59 -15.50 -19.19
C THR A 58 22.43 -14.48 -19.12
N ALA A 59 21.30 -14.90 -18.55
CA ALA A 59 20.34 -13.96 -17.95
C ALA A 59 20.85 -13.53 -16.56
N ASN A 60 21.71 -12.52 -16.57
CA ASN A 60 21.97 -11.65 -15.42
C ASN A 60 22.52 -10.34 -15.99
N GLU A 61 21.76 -9.77 -16.93
CA GLU A 61 21.96 -8.39 -17.34
C GLU A 61 21.21 -7.57 -16.29
N SER A 62 22.01 -6.91 -15.45
CA SER A 62 21.50 -5.99 -14.45
C SER A 62 20.62 -4.97 -15.14
N ASP A 63 19.40 -4.92 -14.67
CA ASP A 63 18.32 -4.03 -15.05
C ASP A 63 18.59 -2.56 -14.68
N GLY A 64 19.76 -2.06 -15.09
CA GLY A 64 20.37 -0.85 -14.53
C GLY A 64 20.40 0.34 -15.47
N ASP A 65 19.93 0.20 -16.71
CA ASP A 65 20.10 1.21 -17.77
C ASP A 65 18.79 1.68 -18.43
N ARG A 66 17.63 1.08 -18.14
CA ARG A 66 16.34 1.59 -18.63
C ARG A 66 15.80 2.69 -17.73
N GLU A 67 15.54 3.86 -18.30
CA GLU A 67 14.93 4.99 -17.60
C GLU A 67 13.42 4.74 -17.46
N PRO A 68 12.84 4.78 -16.24
CA PRO A 68 11.41 4.54 -16.06
C PRO A 68 10.58 5.68 -16.65
N LYS A 69 9.41 5.35 -17.22
CA LYS A 69 8.37 6.31 -17.63
C LYS A 69 7.86 7.11 -16.44
N ALA A 70 7.72 6.43 -15.30
CA ALA A 70 7.18 6.99 -14.08
C ALA A 70 7.82 6.34 -12.84
N VAL A 71 7.91 7.14 -11.78
CA VAL A 71 8.27 6.70 -10.43
C VAL A 71 7.22 7.25 -9.48
N VAL A 72 6.65 6.38 -8.66
CA VAL A 72 5.56 6.70 -7.73
C VAL A 72 5.94 6.21 -6.33
N ASP A 73 6.00 7.14 -5.38
CA ASP A 73 6.06 6.82 -3.96
C ASP A 73 4.67 6.33 -3.51
N VAL A 74 4.57 5.14 -2.93
CA VAL A 74 3.27 4.53 -2.61
C VAL A 74 3.09 4.24 -1.12
N GLU A 75 1.89 4.50 -0.62
CA GLU A 75 1.37 3.88 0.60
C GLU A 75 0.80 2.50 0.27
N ILE A 76 1.06 1.50 1.11
CA ILE A 76 0.68 0.11 0.86
C ILE A 76 -0.62 -0.23 1.61
N ALA A 77 -1.58 -0.78 0.87
CA ALA A 77 -2.82 -1.36 1.40
C ALA A 77 -2.86 -2.88 1.14
N ASP A 78 -2.36 -3.68 2.09
CA ASP A 78 -2.30 -5.15 1.95
C ASP A 78 -3.36 -5.89 2.78
N SER A 79 -3.98 -5.21 3.75
CA SER A 79 -5.02 -5.80 4.60
C SER A 79 -6.43 -5.47 4.09
N ARG A 80 -7.42 -6.32 4.44
CA ARG A 80 -8.82 -6.06 4.05
C ARG A 80 -9.36 -4.71 4.54
N PRO A 81 -9.09 -4.25 5.78
CA PRO A 81 -9.50 -2.93 6.23
C PRO A 81 -8.85 -1.81 5.42
N GLU A 82 -7.52 -1.84 5.24
CA GLU A 82 -6.80 -0.81 4.48
C GLU A 82 -7.29 -0.71 3.05
N ARG A 83 -7.45 -1.86 2.37
CA ARG A 83 -7.99 -1.88 0.99
C ARG A 83 -9.44 -1.39 0.89
N ARG A 84 -10.23 -1.50 1.96
CA ARG A 84 -11.61 -1.01 1.96
C ARG A 84 -11.66 0.51 2.18
N THR A 85 -10.78 1.04 3.01
CA THR A 85 -10.65 2.48 3.24
C THR A 85 -10.03 3.16 2.01
N GLY A 86 -8.93 2.61 1.48
CA GLY A 86 -8.22 3.19 0.35
C GLY A 86 -7.91 4.67 0.57
N LEU A 87 -8.08 5.46 -0.49
CA LEU A 87 -7.88 6.91 -0.45
C LEU A 87 -9.06 7.70 0.14
N SER A 88 -10.15 7.08 0.59
CA SER A 88 -11.34 7.79 1.09
C SER A 88 -11.09 8.63 2.35
N ASP A 89 -10.03 8.34 3.12
CA ASP A 89 -9.63 9.13 4.28
C ASP A 89 -8.62 10.25 3.93
N HIS A 90 -8.32 10.46 2.65
CA HIS A 90 -7.38 11.48 2.16
C HIS A 90 -8.12 12.69 1.58
N ASP A 91 -7.63 13.90 1.85
CA ASP A 91 -8.17 15.13 1.27
C ASP A 91 -7.63 15.40 -0.16
N SER A 92 -6.46 14.84 -0.48
CA SER A 92 -5.78 15.01 -1.77
C SER A 92 -4.67 13.99 -1.96
N LEU A 93 -4.22 13.80 -3.20
CA LEU A 93 -3.05 13.00 -3.56
C LEU A 93 -2.07 13.86 -4.38
N GLU A 94 -0.82 13.97 -3.91
CA GLU A 94 0.22 14.77 -4.57
C GLU A 94 0.77 14.03 -5.81
N SER A 95 1.21 14.78 -6.82
CA SER A 95 1.87 14.20 -8.00
C SER A 95 3.12 13.42 -7.59
N GLY A 96 3.34 12.25 -8.19
CA GLY A 96 4.42 11.34 -7.81
C GLY A 96 4.12 10.50 -6.56
N ASN A 97 2.97 10.66 -5.92
CA ASN A 97 2.52 9.79 -4.83
C ASN A 97 1.32 8.94 -5.28
N GLY A 98 1.13 7.80 -4.64
CA GLY A 98 0.03 6.90 -4.92
C GLY A 98 -0.31 5.97 -3.76
N MET A 99 -1.29 5.10 -3.99
CA MET A 99 -1.60 4.00 -3.10
C MET A 99 -1.53 2.68 -3.87
N LEU A 100 -0.76 1.73 -3.35
CA LEU A 100 -0.61 0.40 -3.93
C LEU A 100 -1.40 -0.61 -3.09
N PHE A 101 -2.35 -1.26 -3.75
CA PHE A 101 -3.15 -2.31 -3.14
C PHE A 101 -2.59 -3.67 -3.56
N ILE A 102 -2.26 -4.50 -2.58
CA ILE A 102 -1.70 -5.84 -2.81
C ILE A 102 -2.76 -6.91 -2.52
N HIS A 103 -3.04 -7.77 -3.49
CA HIS A 103 -3.93 -8.93 -3.32
C HIS A 103 -3.12 -10.24 -3.28
N GLY A 104 -3.64 -11.22 -2.55
CA GLY A 104 -2.93 -12.49 -2.34
C GLY A 104 -2.79 -13.34 -3.60
N ASP A 105 -3.74 -13.20 -4.55
CA ASP A 105 -3.79 -13.92 -5.80
C ASP A 105 -4.29 -12.98 -6.91
N GLU A 106 -3.85 -13.21 -8.14
CA GLU A 106 -4.34 -12.51 -9.32
C GLU A 106 -5.82 -12.89 -9.58
N SER A 107 -6.68 -11.89 -9.80
CA SER A 107 -8.11 -12.11 -10.04
C SER A 107 -8.77 -10.92 -10.75
N ASP A 108 -10.04 -11.08 -11.13
CA ASP A 108 -10.87 -9.93 -11.53
C ASP A 108 -11.21 -9.10 -10.29
N LEU A 109 -10.68 -7.89 -10.23
CA LEU A 109 -10.83 -6.95 -9.13
C LEU A 109 -11.80 -5.82 -9.54
N THR A 110 -12.57 -5.33 -8.58
CA THR A 110 -13.45 -4.17 -8.76
C THR A 110 -13.19 -3.14 -7.67
N TYR A 111 -12.87 -1.93 -8.10
CA TYR A 111 -12.63 -0.77 -7.26
C TYR A 111 -13.79 0.22 -7.41
N VAL A 112 -14.07 0.95 -6.33
CA VAL A 112 -15.18 1.91 -6.29
C VAL A 112 -14.72 3.23 -5.70
N MET A 113 -15.26 4.34 -6.22
CA MET A 113 -14.94 5.69 -5.74
C MET A 113 -15.76 6.09 -4.51
N ARG A 114 -15.95 5.16 -3.56
CA ARG A 114 -16.80 5.37 -2.38
C ARG A 114 -16.26 6.52 -1.54
N GLU A 115 -17.12 7.50 -1.27
CA GLU A 115 -16.80 8.62 -0.37
C GLU A 115 -15.49 9.34 -0.74
N MET A 116 -15.08 9.30 -2.01
CA MET A 116 -13.86 9.95 -2.50
C MET A 116 -14.08 11.44 -2.76
N ASP A 117 -13.12 12.29 -2.41
CA ASP A 117 -13.22 13.74 -2.62
C ASP A 117 -12.52 14.22 -3.91
N PHE A 118 -11.74 13.37 -4.57
CA PHE A 118 -10.96 13.74 -5.75
C PHE A 118 -10.92 12.63 -6.82
N ASP A 119 -10.63 13.03 -8.06
CA ASP A 119 -10.46 12.15 -9.20
C ASP A 119 -9.10 11.43 -9.12
N ILE A 120 -9.04 10.17 -9.59
CA ILE A 120 -7.80 9.38 -9.64
C ILE A 120 -7.71 8.59 -10.95
N ASP A 121 -6.51 8.13 -11.28
CA ASP A 121 -6.33 7.01 -12.21
C ASP A 121 -6.20 5.71 -11.42
N ILE A 122 -6.84 4.65 -11.88
CA ILE A 122 -6.81 3.30 -11.30
C ILE A 122 -6.13 2.38 -12.30
N ILE A 123 -4.97 1.86 -11.94
CA ILE A 123 -4.10 1.05 -12.80
C ILE A 123 -4.08 -0.38 -12.25
N PHE A 124 -4.56 -1.34 -13.01
CA PHE A 124 -4.53 -2.76 -12.65
C PHE A 124 -3.28 -3.40 -13.22
N ILE A 125 -2.58 -4.16 -12.38
CA ILE A 125 -1.30 -4.79 -12.69
C ILE A 125 -1.40 -6.28 -12.35
N ASP A 126 -0.98 -7.15 -13.25
CA ASP A 126 -1.03 -8.61 -13.04
C ASP A 126 0.09 -9.12 -12.12
N ALA A 127 0.18 -10.45 -11.98
CA ALA A 127 1.16 -11.09 -11.11
C ALA A 127 2.60 -11.04 -11.65
N ASP A 128 2.75 -10.87 -12.96
CA ASP A 128 4.05 -10.77 -13.64
C ASP A 128 4.54 -9.32 -13.70
N GLY A 129 3.68 -8.35 -13.35
CA GLY A 129 4.00 -6.93 -13.30
C GLY A 129 3.52 -6.15 -14.53
N GLU A 130 2.72 -6.74 -15.42
CA GLU A 130 2.19 -6.06 -16.61
C GLU A 130 0.94 -5.24 -16.27
N ILE A 131 0.85 -4.01 -16.77
CA ILE A 131 -0.38 -3.21 -16.68
C ILE A 131 -1.44 -3.79 -17.60
N THR A 132 -2.54 -4.29 -17.01
CA THR A 132 -3.63 -4.92 -17.77
C THR A 132 -4.74 -3.95 -18.16
N SER A 133 -4.94 -2.89 -17.37
CA SER A 133 -5.98 -1.89 -17.62
C SER A 133 -5.76 -0.62 -16.82
N ILE A 134 -6.15 0.51 -17.42
CA ILE A 134 -6.09 1.84 -16.82
C ILE A 134 -7.47 2.46 -16.90
N HIS A 135 -7.97 2.98 -15.78
CA HIS A 135 -9.23 3.70 -15.70
C HIS A 135 -9.04 5.10 -15.16
N HIS A 136 -9.65 6.07 -15.82
CA HIS A 136 -9.67 7.46 -15.40
C HIS A 136 -10.93 7.73 -14.57
N ALA A 137 -10.84 7.54 -13.26
CA ALA A 137 -11.98 7.58 -12.35
C ALA A 137 -12.28 9.03 -11.89
N ARG A 138 -13.57 9.35 -11.81
CA ARG A 138 -14.03 10.65 -11.27
C ARG A 138 -14.49 10.50 -9.82
N SER A 139 -14.41 11.56 -9.04
CA SER A 139 -15.07 11.59 -7.74
C SER A 139 -16.61 11.59 -7.88
N PRO A 140 -17.34 11.15 -6.84
CA PRO A 140 -18.78 11.24 -6.76
C PRO A 140 -19.25 12.70 -6.85
N GLY A 141 -20.37 12.93 -7.53
CA GLY A 141 -21.02 14.23 -7.56
C GLY A 141 -21.80 14.53 -6.25
N PRO A 142 -22.40 15.72 -6.12
CA PRO A 142 -23.04 16.19 -4.88
C PRO A 142 -24.19 15.33 -4.31
N ASN A 143 -24.67 14.32 -5.04
CA ASN A 143 -25.74 13.42 -4.61
C ASN A 143 -25.39 11.95 -4.89
N GLU A 144 -24.10 11.64 -5.03
CA GLU A 144 -23.57 10.31 -5.24
C GLU A 144 -22.66 9.97 -4.07
N ASP A 145 -22.72 8.73 -3.59
CA ASP A 145 -21.81 8.22 -2.56
C ASP A 145 -20.61 7.46 -3.15
N GLY A 146 -20.60 7.29 -4.48
CA GLY A 146 -19.56 6.61 -5.23
C GLY A 146 -19.64 5.09 -5.26
N ASN A 147 -20.60 4.45 -4.58
CA ASN A 147 -20.71 2.99 -4.58
C ASN A 147 -21.06 2.41 -5.96
N ASP A 148 -21.73 3.19 -6.82
CA ASP A 148 -22.09 2.81 -8.18
C ASP A 148 -20.99 3.16 -9.22
N LEU A 149 -19.89 3.81 -8.79
CA LEU A 149 -18.77 4.17 -9.66
C LEU A 149 -17.72 3.04 -9.62
N GLU A 150 -18.04 1.95 -10.31
CA GLU A 150 -17.25 0.72 -10.33
C GLU A 150 -16.27 0.67 -11.52
N TYR A 151 -15.02 0.32 -11.23
CA TYR A 151 -13.95 0.14 -12.21
C TYR A 151 -13.34 -1.24 -12.02
N SER A 152 -13.34 -2.05 -13.08
CA SER A 152 -12.89 -3.45 -12.99
C SER A 152 -11.74 -3.73 -13.94
N GLY A 153 -10.85 -4.61 -13.50
CA GLY A 153 -9.68 -5.05 -14.24
C GLY A 153 -9.13 -6.35 -13.65
N ARG A 154 -8.32 -7.06 -14.43
CA ARG A 154 -7.63 -8.27 -13.96
C ARG A 154 -6.29 -7.86 -13.36
N GLY A 155 -6.00 -8.28 -12.14
CA GLY A 155 -4.72 -7.94 -11.53
C GLY A 155 -4.48 -8.64 -10.20
N GLN A 156 -3.22 -8.64 -9.78
CA GLN A 156 -2.81 -8.94 -8.42
C GLN A 156 -2.55 -7.64 -7.63
N PHE A 157 -2.14 -6.58 -8.32
CA PHE A 157 -1.88 -5.28 -7.74
C PHE A 157 -2.78 -4.23 -8.39
N VAL A 158 -3.10 -3.19 -7.62
CA VAL A 158 -3.79 -2.00 -8.13
C VAL A 158 -3.06 -0.77 -7.63
N LEU A 159 -2.68 0.11 -8.54
CA LEU A 159 -2.02 1.38 -8.25
C LEU A 159 -3.04 2.52 -8.49
N GLU A 160 -3.31 3.29 -7.45
CA GLU A 160 -4.08 4.53 -7.53
C GLU A 160 -3.14 5.74 -7.51
N VAL A 161 -3.27 6.61 -8.51
CA VAL A 161 -2.44 7.82 -8.70
C VAL A 161 -3.33 9.02 -9.04
N PRO A 162 -2.82 10.26 -8.96
CA PRO A 162 -3.60 11.43 -9.32
C PRO A 162 -4.19 11.33 -10.73
N ARG A 163 -5.39 11.89 -10.92
CA ARG A 163 -6.07 11.85 -12.21
C ARG A 163 -5.21 12.42 -13.34
N GLY A 164 -5.10 11.66 -14.42
CA GLY A 164 -4.34 12.05 -15.62
C GLY A 164 -2.85 11.78 -15.53
N TYR A 165 -2.35 11.28 -14.39
CA TYR A 165 -0.93 10.94 -14.22
C TYR A 165 -0.46 9.94 -15.28
N ALA A 166 -1.28 8.94 -15.61
CA ALA A 166 -0.95 7.98 -16.66
C ALA A 166 -0.77 8.67 -18.02
N ASN A 167 -1.62 9.66 -18.35
CA ASN A 167 -1.50 10.41 -19.60
C ASN A 167 -0.27 11.34 -19.61
N GLU A 168 0.05 11.95 -18.48
CA GLU A 168 1.18 12.89 -18.35
C GLU A 168 2.53 12.19 -18.47
N THR A 169 2.62 10.96 -17.96
CA THR A 169 3.84 10.13 -17.94
C THR A 169 3.94 9.18 -19.13
N GLY A 170 2.85 8.97 -19.87
CA GLY A 170 2.81 8.05 -21.00
C GLY A 170 2.74 6.58 -20.59
N ILE A 171 2.19 6.30 -19.40
CA ILE A 171 1.89 4.93 -18.95
C ILE A 171 0.75 4.36 -19.79
N GLU A 172 0.94 3.16 -20.29
CA GLU A 172 0.02 2.45 -21.18
C GLU A 172 -0.27 1.03 -20.70
N VAL A 173 -1.28 0.38 -21.28
CA VAL A 173 -1.53 -1.06 -21.07
C VAL A 173 -0.43 -1.84 -21.78
N GLY A 174 0.15 -2.83 -21.10
CA GLY A 174 1.31 -3.61 -21.54
C GLY A 174 2.63 -3.16 -20.90
N ASP A 175 2.70 -1.96 -20.32
CA ASP A 175 3.89 -1.49 -19.62
C ASP A 175 4.23 -2.38 -18.41
N GLU A 176 5.53 -2.54 -18.14
CA GLU A 176 6.04 -3.32 -17.02
C GLU A 176 6.15 -2.49 -15.75
N VAL A 177 5.86 -3.11 -14.61
CA VAL A 177 5.87 -2.47 -13.30
C VAL A 177 6.78 -3.22 -12.34
N GLU A 178 7.76 -2.50 -11.80
CA GLU A 178 8.58 -2.96 -10.70
C GLU A 178 8.10 -2.34 -9.38
N ILE A 179 8.00 -3.18 -8.35
CA ILE A 179 7.51 -2.78 -7.02
C ILE A 179 8.63 -3.04 -6.00
N ASP A 180 9.19 -1.97 -5.43
CA ASP A 180 10.15 -2.03 -4.33
C ASP A 180 9.44 -1.72 -3.00
N LEU A 181 9.30 -2.73 -2.14
CA LEU A 181 8.63 -2.58 -0.85
C LEU A 181 9.64 -2.32 0.26
N GLU A 182 9.50 -1.20 0.97
CA GLU A 182 10.31 -0.93 2.16
C GLU A 182 9.80 -1.73 3.35
N SER A 183 10.23 -2.99 3.47
CA SER A 183 9.82 -3.83 4.59
C SER A 183 10.37 -3.33 5.94
N LYS A 184 9.50 -3.19 6.95
CA LYS A 184 9.88 -2.92 8.35
C LYS A 184 10.64 -4.10 8.99
N GLN A 185 11.86 -4.43 8.55
CA GLN A 185 12.76 -5.29 9.33
C GLN A 185 14.22 -4.89 9.17
N THR A 186 14.75 -4.13 10.15
CA THR A 186 15.94 -4.49 10.97
C THR A 186 16.63 -3.26 11.56
N ILE A 187 16.33 -2.95 12.83
CA ILE A 187 17.37 -2.53 13.80
C ILE A 187 17.10 -3.28 15.12
N ILE A 188 17.49 -4.55 15.15
CA ILE A 188 18.02 -5.15 16.38
C ILE A 188 19.43 -5.62 16.02
N THR A 189 20.39 -4.70 16.11
CA THR A 189 21.79 -5.09 16.23
C THR A 189 22.03 -5.51 17.67
N ASP A 190 21.83 -6.79 17.97
CA ASP A 190 22.70 -7.48 18.92
C ASP A 190 23.13 -8.77 18.23
N GLY A 191 24.44 -8.89 18.02
CA GLY A 191 25.00 -9.89 17.13
C GLY A 191 24.83 -11.29 17.69
N GLU A 192 24.37 -12.23 16.86
CA GLU A 192 24.93 -13.56 16.82
C GLU A 192 24.55 -14.26 15.51
N SER A 193 25.52 -15.03 15.01
CA SER A 193 25.50 -15.80 13.78
C SER A 193 24.43 -16.89 13.80
N GLY A 194 23.69 -17.06 12.70
CA GLY A 194 22.82 -18.23 12.54
C GLY A 194 22.03 -18.24 11.24
N SER A 195 22.57 -18.93 10.23
CA SER A 195 21.80 -19.51 9.12
C SER A 195 20.49 -20.15 9.60
N LEU A 196 19.39 -20.06 8.84
CA LEU A 196 18.73 -21.23 8.25
C LEU A 196 17.52 -20.88 7.38
N ASN A 197 17.41 -21.71 6.35
CA ASN A 197 16.44 -21.85 5.27
C ASN A 197 15.04 -22.31 5.76
N ARG A 198 13.98 -21.93 5.01
CA ARG A 198 12.62 -22.54 4.90
C ARG A 198 11.77 -22.77 6.16
N VAL A 199 10.53 -22.28 6.16
CA VAL A 199 9.30 -23.12 6.26
C VAL A 199 8.02 -22.35 5.90
N ALA A 200 7.11 -23.06 5.24
CA ALA A 200 5.78 -22.67 4.83
C ALA A 200 4.74 -22.71 5.98
N ALA A 201 3.63 -21.97 5.76
CA ALA A 201 2.22 -22.25 6.08
C ALA A 201 1.77 -22.71 7.50
N THR A 202 0.57 -22.23 7.87
CA THR A 202 -0.35 -22.63 8.98
C THR A 202 -0.36 -21.64 10.14
N ALA A 203 -1.47 -21.23 10.76
CA ALA A 203 -2.91 -21.25 10.48
C ALA A 203 -3.59 -20.44 11.61
N ASP A 204 -4.86 -20.12 11.39
CA ASP A 204 -5.94 -20.10 12.38
C ASP A 204 -5.77 -19.28 13.67
N ARG A 205 -6.55 -18.20 13.78
CA ARG A 205 -7.00 -17.73 15.09
C ARG A 205 -8.39 -17.11 15.01
N GLU A 206 -9.38 -17.93 15.34
CA GLU A 206 -10.70 -17.51 15.82
C GLU A 206 -10.60 -16.38 16.87
N VAL A 207 -11.40 -15.34 16.70
CA VAL A 207 -11.66 -14.33 17.74
C VAL A 207 -13.12 -14.47 18.18
N THR A 208 -13.30 -15.03 19.37
CA THR A 208 -14.58 -15.15 20.08
C THR A 208 -15.09 -13.77 20.51
N ALA A 209 -16.32 -13.43 20.12
CA ALA A 209 -17.03 -12.25 20.62
C ALA A 209 -17.56 -12.45 22.05
N PRO A 210 -17.56 -11.43 22.93
CA PRO A 210 -18.13 -11.53 24.26
C PRO A 210 -19.67 -11.44 24.24
N THR A 211 -20.27 -12.33 25.02
CA THR A 211 -21.70 -12.41 25.34
C THR A 211 -22.21 -11.14 26.03
N ALA A 212 -23.29 -10.55 25.53
CA ALA A 212 -24.12 -9.59 26.27
C ALA A 212 -25.55 -10.13 26.41
N ALA A 213 -26.01 -10.19 27.66
CA ALA A 213 -27.24 -10.81 28.10
C ALA A 213 -28.46 -9.86 28.01
N THR A 214 -29.58 -10.43 27.57
CA THR A 214 -30.95 -10.33 28.10
C THR A 214 -31.44 -9.03 28.76
N ALA A 215 -32.46 -8.41 28.14
CA ALA A 215 -33.69 -7.99 28.82
C ALA A 215 -34.81 -7.73 27.80
N ALA A 216 -35.74 -8.69 27.65
CA ALA A 216 -37.02 -8.47 26.99
C ALA A 216 -38.10 -8.50 28.08
N THR A 217 -38.71 -7.34 28.36
CA THR A 217 -39.90 -7.26 29.23
C THR A 217 -41.13 -7.34 28.36
N TYR A 218 -41.82 -8.48 28.49
CA TYR A 218 -43.13 -8.77 27.95
C TYR A 218 -44.17 -8.37 29.00
N PHE A 219 -45.10 -7.47 28.69
CA PHE A 219 -46.33 -7.26 29.46
C PHE A 219 -47.51 -7.21 28.51
N GLY A 220 -48.36 -8.23 28.59
CA GLY A 220 -49.68 -8.25 28.00
C GLY A 220 -50.74 -8.04 29.08
N SER A 221 -51.73 -7.20 28.78
CA SER A 221 -53.16 -7.36 29.09
C SER A 221 -53.92 -6.35 28.26
#